data_AF-A0A2E9A4G2-F1
#
_entry.id   AF-A0A2E9A4G2-F1
#
_cell.length_a   1.000
_cell.length_b   1.000
_cell.length_c   1.000
_cell.angle_alpha   90.00
_cell.angle_beta   90.00
_cell.angle_gamma   90.00
#
_symmetry.space_group_name_H-M   'P 1'
#
loop_
_entity.id
_entity.type
_entity.pdbx_description
1 polymer ?
#
loop_
_entity_poly.entity_id
_entity_poly.type
_entity_poly.pdbx_seq_one_letter_code
_entity_poly.pdbx_strand_id
1 'polypeptide(L)'
;MVEKLIYLDFETTGLNPEVDKLLTVQWQEIDANTGIELSELYVFKLWDYDNEKQFIEDVIKKSIVDDNGKRKMLFLSWWPAKLGYNLFFEQNFLEKRIEINNIEFEDVCIMGYSVPALDLKTVGVLINGGSFKGAALDDISSKQTGGQDVPLWYENKEYEKIVEYVKDETVAFVDLYKKLLEHMQDFRI
;
A
#
# COMPACT_ATOMS: atom_id res chain seq x y z
N MET A 1 22.35 -9.80 6.02
CA MET A 1 21.17 -9.15 6.64
C MET A 1 20.21 -8.96 5.48
N VAL A 2 18.99 -9.49 5.56
CA VAL A 2 18.01 -9.27 4.50
C VAL A 2 17.55 -7.82 4.59
N GLU A 3 17.82 -7.02 3.56
CA GLU A 3 17.21 -5.70 3.45
C GLU A 3 15.74 -5.87 3.08
N LYS A 4 14.86 -5.23 3.85
CA LYS A 4 13.41 -5.41 3.77
C LYS A 4 12.75 -4.11 3.34
N LEU A 5 11.81 -4.23 2.41
CA LEU A 5 10.79 -3.22 2.12
C LEU A 5 9.44 -3.72 2.61
N ILE A 6 8.53 -2.81 2.91
CA ILE A 6 7.14 -3.14 3.23
C ILE A 6 6.27 -2.71 2.07
N TYR A 7 5.77 -3.69 1.30
CA TYR A 7 4.68 -3.44 0.37
C TYR A 7 3.47 -2.92 1.16
N LEU A 8 2.84 -1.86 0.68
CA LEU A 8 1.68 -1.22 1.28
C LEU A 8 0.74 -0.70 0.19
N ASP A 9 -0.55 -0.91 0.39
CA ASP A 9 -1.61 -0.43 -0.50
C ASP A 9 -2.96 -0.37 0.25
N PHE A 10 -3.90 0.46 -0.23
CA PHE A 10 -5.21 0.69 0.38
C PHE A 10 -6.36 0.57 -0.63
N GLU A 11 -7.51 0.09 -0.16
CA GLU A 11 -8.79 0.27 -0.88
C GLU A 11 -9.69 1.26 -0.19
N THR A 12 -10.47 2.01 -0.97
CA THR A 12 -11.32 3.11 -0.48
C THR A 12 -12.66 3.14 -1.20
N THR A 13 -13.66 3.84 -0.64
CA THR A 13 -14.95 4.04 -1.33
C THR A 13 -14.89 5.10 -2.43
N GLY A 14 -13.76 5.79 -2.57
CA GLY A 14 -13.53 6.88 -3.50
C GLY A 14 -12.26 7.66 -3.15
N LEU A 15 -11.93 8.67 -3.94
CA LEU A 15 -10.64 9.35 -3.87
C LEU A 15 -10.60 10.56 -2.93
N ASN A 16 -11.73 10.96 -2.33
CA ASN A 16 -11.79 12.10 -1.44
C ASN A 16 -11.80 11.66 0.04
N PRO A 17 -10.67 11.72 0.76
CA PRO A 17 -10.61 11.26 2.13
C PRO A 17 -11.49 12.06 3.11
N GLU A 18 -12.04 13.22 2.71
CA GLU A 18 -13.01 13.95 3.54
C GLU A 18 -14.36 13.25 3.67
N VAL A 19 -14.75 12.47 2.67
CA VAL A 19 -16.08 11.84 2.59
C VAL A 19 -16.03 10.33 2.37
N ASP A 20 -14.98 9.86 1.69
CA ASP A 20 -14.77 8.46 1.39
C ASP A 20 -14.11 7.73 2.55
N LYS A 21 -14.42 6.44 2.69
CA LYS A 21 -13.92 5.59 3.76
C LYS A 21 -12.72 4.77 3.31
N LEU A 22 -11.82 4.50 4.25
CA LEU A 22 -10.79 3.48 4.11
C LEU A 22 -11.42 2.10 4.31
N LEU A 23 -11.33 1.22 3.31
CA LEU A 23 -11.96 -0.10 3.30
C LEU A 23 -10.99 -1.21 3.66
N THR A 24 -9.81 -1.23 3.05
CA THR A 24 -8.77 -2.20 3.38
C THR A 24 -7.43 -1.53 3.54
N VAL A 25 -6.60 -2.14 4.36
CA VAL A 25 -5.18 -1.83 4.46
C VAL A 25 -4.42 -3.13 4.34
N GLN A 26 -3.61 -3.24 3.30
CA GLN A 26 -2.83 -4.43 3.02
C GLN A 26 -1.34 -4.13 3.06
N TRP A 27 -0.56 -5.04 3.65
CA TRP A 27 0.89 -4.92 3.66
C TRP A 27 1.58 -6.28 3.71
N GLN A 28 2.81 -6.32 3.20
CA GLN A 28 3.63 -7.53 3.16
C GLN A 28 5.13 -7.18 3.25
N GLU A 29 5.90 -8.01 3.94
CA GLU A 29 7.36 -7.87 3.96
C GLU A 29 7.96 -8.43 2.66
N ILE A 30 8.79 -7.64 1.98
CA ILE A 30 9.41 -7.97 0.70
C ILE A 30 10.93 -7.84 0.84
N ASP A 31 11.67 -8.81 0.32
CA ASP A 31 13.13 -8.73 0.18
C ASP A 31 13.48 -7.64 -0.85
N ALA A 32 14.23 -6.63 -0.41
CA ALA A 32 14.54 -5.46 -1.22
C ALA A 32 15.33 -5.79 -2.49
N ASN A 33 16.12 -6.86 -2.49
CA ASN A 33 17.05 -7.18 -3.58
C ASN A 33 16.47 -8.17 -4.59
N THR A 34 15.50 -8.97 -4.17
CA THR A 34 14.94 -10.05 -4.98
C THR A 34 13.45 -9.90 -5.25
N GLY A 35 12.76 -9.04 -4.49
CA GLY A 35 11.30 -8.94 -4.52
C GLY A 35 10.57 -10.13 -3.92
N ILE A 36 11.30 -11.10 -3.34
CA ILE A 36 10.70 -12.29 -2.71
C ILE A 36 9.87 -11.85 -1.50
N GLU A 37 8.68 -12.42 -1.40
CA GLU A 37 7.75 -12.27 -0.28
C GLU A 37 8.33 -12.96 0.97
N LEU A 38 8.58 -12.20 2.03
CA LEU A 38 9.14 -12.67 3.30
C LEU A 38 8.08 -13.00 4.35
N SER A 39 6.84 -12.53 4.13
CA SER A 39 5.69 -12.80 4.99
C SER A 39 4.47 -13.16 4.14
N GLU A 40 3.40 -13.61 4.81
CA GLU A 40 2.07 -13.58 4.20
C GLU A 40 1.59 -12.14 3.96
N LEU A 41 0.59 -11.97 3.09
CA LEU A 41 -0.10 -10.71 2.89
C LEU A 41 -1.07 -10.48 4.06
N TYR A 42 -0.82 -9.45 4.85
CA TYR A 42 -1.74 -9.00 5.90
C TYR A 42 -2.80 -8.11 5.29
N VAL A 43 -4.08 -8.39 5.53
CA VAL A 43 -5.21 -7.59 5.03
C VAL A 43 -6.16 -7.25 6.17
N PHE A 44 -6.16 -5.99 6.60
CA PHE A 44 -7.18 -5.44 7.48
C PHE A 44 -8.39 -5.04 6.64
N LYS A 45 -9.59 -5.32 7.13
CA LYS A 45 -10.84 -5.05 6.39
C LYS A 45 -11.81 -4.31 7.28
N LEU A 46 -12.35 -3.18 6.84
CA LEU A 46 -13.28 -2.34 7.60
C LEU A 46 -14.50 -3.11 8.10
N TRP A 47 -15.01 -4.05 7.32
CA TRP A 47 -16.21 -4.83 7.66
C TRP A 47 -15.99 -5.91 8.74
N ASP A 48 -14.75 -6.11 9.20
CA ASP A 48 -14.46 -6.90 10.40
C ASP A 48 -14.59 -6.06 11.70
N TYR A 49 -14.98 -4.78 11.59
CA TYR A 49 -15.05 -3.81 12.69
C TYR A 49 -16.41 -3.13 12.78
N ASP A 50 -16.74 -2.63 13.98
CA ASP A 50 -17.99 -1.91 14.21
C ASP A 50 -18.01 -0.52 13.56
N ASN A 51 -16.83 0.09 13.41
CA ASN A 51 -16.66 1.42 12.83
C ASN A 51 -15.22 1.66 12.34
N GLU A 52 -15.07 2.69 11.50
CA GLU A 52 -13.79 3.04 10.87
C GLU A 52 -12.74 3.52 11.88
N LYS A 53 -13.16 4.17 12.97
CA LYS A 53 -12.24 4.57 14.05
C LYS A 53 -11.51 3.36 14.63
N GLN A 54 -12.26 2.33 15.02
CA GLN A 54 -11.68 1.10 15.57
C GLN A 54 -10.78 0.39 14.55
N PHE A 55 -11.21 0.35 13.29
CA PHE A 55 -10.43 -0.22 12.19
C PHE A 55 -9.07 0.48 12.01
N ILE A 56 -9.05 1.82 11.92
CA ILE A 56 -7.81 2.60 11.76
C ILE A 56 -6.90 2.46 12.97
N GLU A 57 -7.45 2.53 14.19
CA GLU A 57 -6.66 2.34 15.40
C GLU A 57 -5.97 0.96 15.42
N ASP A 58 -6.69 -0.08 15.01
CA ASP A 58 -6.14 -1.43 14.96
C ASP A 58 -5.14 -1.62 13.83
N VAL A 59 -5.37 -1.03 12.65
CA VAL A 59 -4.37 -0.99 11.56
C VAL A 59 -3.06 -0.43 12.09
N ILE A 60 -3.09 0.70 12.78
CA ILE A 60 -1.89 1.37 13.30
C ILE A 60 -1.25 0.57 14.44
N LYS A 61 -2.06 0.10 15.41
CA LYS A 61 -1.59 -0.61 16.62
C LYS A 61 -1.10 -2.03 16.35
N LYS A 62 -1.70 -2.73 15.38
CA LYS A 62 -1.45 -4.16 15.12
C LYS A 62 -0.51 -4.40 13.95
N SER A 63 -0.26 -3.42 13.09
CA SER A 63 0.76 -3.53 12.04
C SER A 63 2.15 -3.38 12.65
N ILE A 64 2.67 -4.51 13.13
CA ILE A 64 3.98 -4.60 13.78
C ILE A 64 4.93 -5.38 12.89
N VAL A 65 6.08 -4.78 12.62
CA VAL A 65 7.16 -5.40 11.84
C VAL A 65 8.42 -5.55 12.69
N ASP A 66 9.23 -6.56 12.38
CA ASP A 66 10.59 -6.66 12.93
C ASP A 66 11.57 -5.93 12.02
N ASP A 67 12.27 -4.96 12.61
CA ASP A 67 13.40 -4.27 12.00
C ASP A 67 14.65 -4.51 12.85
N ASN A 68 15.48 -5.45 12.39
CA ASN A 68 16.75 -5.81 13.02
C ASN A 68 16.61 -6.20 14.51
N GLY A 69 15.62 -7.06 14.82
CA GLY A 69 15.34 -7.54 16.17
C GLY A 69 14.61 -6.54 17.06
N LYS A 70 14.09 -5.44 16.48
CA LYS A 70 13.26 -4.47 17.18
C LYS A 70 11.87 -4.45 16.57
N ARG A 71 10.86 -4.64 17.42
CA ARG A 71 9.46 -4.46 17.04
C ARG A 71 9.16 -2.99 16.78
N LYS A 72 8.58 -2.70 15.62
CA LYS A 72 8.20 -1.34 15.17
C LYS A 72 6.75 -1.32 14.77
N MET A 73 6.05 -0.24 15.11
CA MET A 73 4.72 0.04 14.56
C MET A 73 4.92 0.61 13.16
N LEU A 74 4.48 -0.12 12.14
CA LEU A 74 4.74 0.16 10.73
C LEU A 74 4.43 1.62 10.37
N PHE A 75 3.25 2.09 10.78
CA PHE A 75 2.73 3.42 10.47
C PHE A 75 3.27 4.53 11.36
N LEU A 76 3.98 4.23 12.46
CA LEU A 76 4.56 5.24 13.37
C LEU A 76 6.10 5.15 13.41
N SER A 77 6.71 4.48 12.43
CA SER A 77 8.14 4.27 12.35
C SER A 77 8.66 4.62 10.96
N TRP A 78 9.79 5.33 10.90
CA TRP A 78 10.44 5.65 9.62
C TRP A 78 10.98 4.40 8.92
N TRP A 79 11.46 3.43 9.71
CA TRP A 79 11.97 2.15 9.24
C TRP A 79 11.07 1.00 9.69
N PRO A 80 10.95 -0.07 8.88
CA PRO A 80 11.55 -0.28 7.55
C PRO A 80 10.92 0.62 6.47
N ALA A 81 11.62 0.71 5.32
CA ALA A 81 11.20 1.53 4.19
C ALA A 81 9.94 0.98 3.50
N LYS A 82 9.10 1.87 2.98
CA LYS A 82 7.83 1.51 2.36
C LYS A 82 8.02 1.29 0.87
N LEU A 83 7.18 0.45 0.29
CA LEU A 83 7.15 0.12 -1.12
C LEU A 83 5.67 0.11 -1.54
N GLY A 84 5.34 0.79 -2.63
CA GLY A 84 3.96 0.83 -3.09
C GLY A 84 3.83 1.61 -4.39
N TYR A 85 2.58 1.93 -4.73
CA TYR A 85 2.24 2.61 -5.97
C TYR A 85 1.40 3.84 -5.67
N ASN A 86 1.98 5.03 -5.84
CA ASN A 86 1.36 6.32 -5.50
C ASN A 86 1.16 6.53 -3.99
N LEU A 87 2.16 6.16 -3.17
CA LEU A 87 2.18 6.20 -1.69
C LEU A 87 1.76 7.54 -1.06
N PHE A 88 1.78 8.62 -1.83
CA PHE A 88 1.30 9.94 -1.41
C PHE A 88 -0.21 9.95 -1.21
N PHE A 89 -0.94 9.15 -1.98
CA PHE A 89 -2.35 8.92 -1.75
C PHE A 89 -2.56 8.26 -0.39
N GLU A 90 -1.89 7.13 -0.10
CA GLU A 90 -2.03 6.39 1.16
C GLU A 90 -1.68 7.26 2.38
N GLN A 91 -0.56 8.00 2.33
CA GLN A 91 -0.16 8.92 3.39
C GLN A 91 -1.27 9.93 3.69
N ASN A 92 -1.72 10.70 2.69
CA ASN A 92 -2.71 11.76 2.89
C ASN A 92 -4.09 11.20 3.26
N PHE A 93 -4.46 10.06 2.68
CA PHE A 93 -5.75 9.45 2.94
C PHE A 93 -5.83 9.01 4.41
N LEU A 94 -4.81 8.31 4.91
CA LEU A 94 -4.78 7.87 6.30
C LEU A 94 -4.77 9.05 7.28
N GLU A 95 -3.94 10.07 7.06
CA GLU A 95 -3.89 11.28 7.90
C GLU A 95 -5.26 11.95 8.01
N LYS A 96 -5.94 12.16 6.87
CA LYS A 96 -7.25 12.80 6.86
C LYS A 96 -8.33 11.91 7.51
N ARG A 97 -8.28 10.59 7.33
CA ARG A 97 -9.21 9.68 8.03
C ARG A 97 -8.96 9.63 9.53
N ILE A 98 -7.71 9.73 10.00
CA ILE A 98 -7.36 9.88 11.43
C ILE A 98 -8.01 11.14 12.00
N GLU A 99 -7.87 12.28 11.31
CA GLU A 99 -8.46 13.57 11.70
C GLU A 99 -9.99 13.46 11.81
N ILE A 100 -10.66 12.98 10.76
CA ILE A 100 -12.14 12.89 10.69
C ILE A 100 -12.72 11.94 11.74
N ASN A 101 -12.00 10.86 12.06
CA ASN A 101 -12.42 9.90 13.07
C ASN A 101 -12.01 10.31 14.49
N ASN A 102 -11.40 11.50 14.69
CA ASN A 102 -10.92 11.99 15.98
C ASN A 102 -10.03 10.94 16.69
N ILE A 103 -9.02 10.46 15.96
CA ILE A 103 -8.03 9.51 16.47
C ILE A 103 -6.77 10.27 16.89
N GLU A 104 -6.30 10.02 18.10
CA GLU A 104 -5.10 10.68 18.64
C GLU A 104 -3.84 9.89 18.28
N PHE A 105 -3.13 10.34 17.24
CA PHE A 105 -1.77 9.90 16.88
C PHE A 105 -0.90 11.12 16.57
N GLU A 106 0.43 11.00 16.74
CA GLU A 106 1.38 12.08 16.45
C GLU A 106 1.45 12.37 14.95
N ASP A 107 2.06 11.47 14.16
CA ASP A 107 2.14 11.55 12.70
C ASP A 107 2.29 10.14 12.12
N VAL A 108 1.58 9.83 11.02
CA VAL A 108 1.80 8.57 10.30
C VAL A 108 3.00 8.68 9.35
N CYS A 109 3.72 7.57 9.18
CA CYS A 109 5.02 7.50 8.51
C CYS A 109 5.00 6.49 7.35
N ILE A 110 4.22 6.77 6.30
CA ILE A 110 4.23 6.01 5.03
C ILE A 110 5.27 6.63 4.08
N MET A 111 5.24 7.96 3.90
CA MET A 111 6.24 8.71 3.18
C MET A 111 6.44 10.11 3.75
N GLY A 112 7.58 10.75 3.45
CA GLY A 112 7.88 12.09 3.93
C GLY A 112 9.37 12.39 3.83
N TYR A 113 9.78 13.57 4.30
CA TYR A 113 11.18 14.04 4.18
C TYR A 113 12.20 13.05 4.78
N SER A 114 11.88 12.46 5.93
CA SER A 114 12.76 11.51 6.64
C SER A 114 12.29 10.05 6.55
N VAL A 115 11.19 9.78 5.84
CA VAL A 115 10.58 8.45 5.76
C VAL A 115 10.98 7.82 4.42
N PRO A 116 11.88 6.83 4.40
CA PRO A 116 12.28 6.16 3.17
C PRO A 116 11.09 5.40 2.56
N ALA A 117 10.82 5.69 1.29
CA ALA A 117 9.77 5.04 0.53
C ALA A 117 10.21 4.88 -0.94
N LEU A 118 9.91 3.71 -1.51
CA LEU A 118 10.05 3.42 -2.93
C LEU A 118 8.65 3.45 -3.56
N ASP A 119 8.29 4.60 -4.13
CA ASP A 119 7.03 4.79 -4.84
C ASP A 119 7.21 4.51 -6.34
N LEU A 120 6.70 3.35 -6.77
CA LEU A 120 6.83 2.87 -8.14
C LEU A 120 5.95 3.62 -9.15
N LYS A 121 5.09 4.55 -8.72
CA LYS A 121 4.36 5.43 -9.65
C LYS A 121 5.32 6.20 -10.56
N THR A 122 6.42 6.68 -10.00
CA THR A 122 7.46 7.41 -10.75
C THR A 122 8.10 6.54 -11.83
N VAL A 123 8.36 5.27 -11.51
CA VAL A 123 8.87 4.28 -12.48
C VAL A 123 7.83 4.01 -13.56
N GLY A 124 6.56 3.85 -13.18
CA GLY A 124 5.45 3.71 -14.13
C GLY A 124 5.35 4.85 -15.12
N VAL A 125 5.55 6.09 -14.67
CA VAL A 125 5.61 7.28 -15.53
C VAL A 125 6.76 7.20 -16.53
N LEU A 126 7.94 6.72 -16.11
CA LEU A 126 9.08 6.55 -17.02
C LEU A 126 8.82 5.48 -18.08
N ILE A 127 8.24 4.33 -17.68
CA ILE A 127 7.81 3.28 -18.61
C ILE A 127 6.80 3.84 -19.62
N ASN A 128 5.87 4.68 -19.14
CA ASN A 128 4.85 5.33 -19.96
C ASN A 128 5.36 6.61 -20.68
N GLY A 129 6.63 6.65 -21.06
CA GLY A 129 7.21 7.74 -21.86
C GLY A 129 7.14 9.12 -21.21
N GLY A 130 7.14 9.17 -19.87
CA GLY A 130 7.05 10.40 -19.10
C GLY A 130 5.62 10.91 -18.84
N SER A 131 4.58 10.18 -19.28
CA SER A 131 3.18 10.59 -19.08
C SER A 131 2.61 10.02 -17.77
N PHE A 132 1.98 10.88 -16.97
CA PHE A 132 1.21 10.46 -15.78
C PHE A 132 -0.13 9.83 -16.14
N LYS A 133 -0.72 10.23 -17.29
CA LYS A 133 -1.95 9.62 -17.81
C LYS A 133 -1.57 8.33 -18.54
N GLY A 134 -2.24 7.21 -18.22
CA GLY A 134 -1.88 5.89 -18.74
C GLY A 134 -0.69 5.23 -18.02
N ALA A 135 -0.37 5.70 -16.82
CA ALA A 135 0.65 5.11 -15.96
C ALA A 135 0.00 4.61 -14.66
N ALA A 136 -1.22 4.09 -14.69
CA ALA A 136 -1.76 3.36 -13.54
C ALA A 136 -1.12 1.97 -13.47
N LEU A 137 -1.26 1.28 -12.33
CA LEU A 137 -0.62 -0.02 -12.15
C LEU A 137 -1.13 -1.05 -13.19
N ASP A 138 -2.41 -1.02 -13.53
CA ASP A 138 -3.03 -1.83 -14.57
C ASP A 138 -2.55 -1.51 -15.99
N ASP A 139 -2.11 -0.28 -16.25
CA ASP A 139 -1.52 0.07 -17.56
C ASP A 139 -0.13 -0.56 -17.78
N ILE A 140 0.61 -0.87 -16.70
CA ILE A 140 2.03 -1.25 -16.77
C ILE A 140 2.34 -2.64 -16.19
N SER A 141 1.34 -3.35 -15.67
CA SER A 141 1.49 -4.67 -15.04
C SER A 141 0.58 -5.70 -15.69
N SER A 142 0.57 -6.92 -15.15
CA SER A 142 -0.31 -8.01 -15.56
C SER A 142 -1.74 -7.89 -15.01
N LYS A 143 -2.05 -6.84 -14.23
CA LYS A 143 -3.36 -6.60 -13.63
C LYS A 143 -4.43 -6.43 -14.71
N GLN A 144 -5.54 -7.16 -14.59
CA GLN A 144 -6.56 -7.22 -15.65
C GLN A 144 -7.63 -6.12 -15.56
N THR A 145 -7.86 -5.55 -14.37
CA THR A 145 -8.94 -4.60 -14.11
C THR A 145 -8.50 -3.54 -13.10
N GLY A 146 -8.91 -2.28 -13.30
CA GLY A 146 -8.75 -1.22 -12.30
C GLY A 146 -9.70 -1.35 -11.11
N GLY A 147 -9.44 -0.58 -10.05
CA GLY A 147 -10.18 -0.61 -8.77
C GLY A 147 -11.53 0.11 -8.78
N GLN A 148 -12.03 0.56 -9.94
CA GLN A 148 -13.26 1.35 -10.00
C GLN A 148 -14.51 0.62 -9.48
N ASP A 149 -14.48 -0.71 -9.44
CA ASP A 149 -15.62 -1.53 -9.00
C ASP A 149 -15.62 -1.78 -7.48
N VAL A 150 -14.52 -1.49 -6.78
CA VAL A 150 -14.38 -1.71 -5.34
C VAL A 150 -15.47 -1.01 -4.52
N PRO A 151 -15.81 0.28 -4.77
CA PRO A 151 -16.91 0.93 -4.07
C PRO A 151 -18.25 0.24 -4.29
N LEU A 152 -18.52 -0.22 -5.52
CA LEU A 152 -19.76 -0.92 -5.86
C LEU A 152 -19.85 -2.29 -5.17
N TRP A 153 -18.75 -3.06 -5.15
CA TRP A 153 -18.70 -4.32 -4.42
C TRP A 153 -18.92 -4.11 -2.92
N TYR A 154 -18.36 -3.03 -2.35
CA TYR A 154 -18.56 -2.71 -0.95
C TYR A 154 -20.02 -2.35 -0.63
N GLU A 155 -20.67 -1.52 -1.46
CA GLU A 155 -22.09 -1.19 -1.34
C GLU A 155 -22.99 -2.44 -1.44
N ASN A 156 -22.65 -3.35 -2.34
CA ASN A 156 -23.37 -4.61 -2.54
C ASN A 156 -22.99 -5.71 -1.53
N LYS A 157 -22.04 -5.44 -0.62
CA LYS A 157 -21.49 -6.39 0.36
C LYS A 157 -20.84 -7.62 -0.28
N GLU A 158 -20.30 -7.48 -1.48
CA GLU A 158 -19.54 -8.50 -2.19
C GLU A 158 -18.07 -8.48 -1.72
N TYR A 159 -17.86 -8.63 -0.41
CA TYR A 159 -16.57 -8.44 0.24
C TYR A 159 -15.50 -9.42 -0.24
N GLU A 160 -15.90 -10.63 -0.62
CA GLU A 160 -14.99 -11.64 -1.17
C GLU A 160 -14.32 -11.14 -2.46
N LYS A 161 -15.04 -10.40 -3.32
CA LYS A 161 -14.47 -9.83 -4.54
C LYS A 161 -13.39 -8.78 -4.25
N ILE A 162 -13.60 -7.97 -3.21
CA ILE A 162 -12.61 -6.98 -2.78
C ILE A 162 -11.34 -7.69 -2.29
N VAL A 163 -11.48 -8.77 -1.52
CA VAL A 163 -10.32 -9.54 -1.02
C VAL A 163 -9.58 -10.24 -2.15
N GLU A 164 -10.29 -10.80 -3.14
CA GLU A 164 -9.68 -11.39 -4.34
C GLU A 164 -8.93 -10.32 -5.15
N TYR A 165 -9.56 -9.18 -5.38
CA TYR A 165 -8.95 -8.04 -6.07
C TYR A 165 -7.66 -7.56 -5.39
N VAL A 166 -7.66 -7.37 -4.07
CA VAL A 166 -6.47 -6.96 -3.30
C VAL A 166 -5.32 -7.96 -3.47
N LYS A 167 -5.62 -9.27 -3.49
CA LYS A 167 -4.59 -10.31 -3.70
C LYS A 167 -4.03 -10.27 -5.11
N ASP A 168 -4.90 -10.14 -6.12
CA ASP A 168 -4.48 -10.07 -7.52
C ASP A 168 -3.64 -8.82 -7.80
N GLU A 169 -4.03 -7.67 -7.22
CA GLU A 169 -3.25 -6.43 -7.28
C GLU A 169 -1.89 -6.57 -6.60
N THR A 170 -1.84 -7.18 -5.41
CA THR A 170 -0.59 -7.47 -4.71
C THR A 170 0.35 -8.33 -5.58
N VAL A 171 -0.17 -9.40 -6.19
CA VAL A 171 0.62 -10.29 -7.06
C VAL A 171 1.16 -9.52 -8.27
N ALA A 172 0.32 -8.72 -8.93
CA ALA A 172 0.73 -7.91 -10.07
C ALA A 172 1.79 -6.86 -9.70
N PHE A 173 1.65 -6.23 -8.53
CA PHE A 173 2.62 -5.28 -8.01
C PHE A 173 3.97 -5.93 -7.71
N VAL A 174 3.98 -7.07 -7.01
CA VAL A 174 5.22 -7.78 -6.66
C VAL A 174 5.92 -8.33 -7.91
N ASP A 175 5.17 -8.82 -8.89
CA ASP A 175 5.71 -9.24 -10.19
C ASP A 175 6.35 -8.05 -10.95
N LEU A 176 5.70 -6.89 -10.97
CA LEU A 176 6.29 -5.67 -11.52
C LEU A 176 7.61 -5.32 -10.81
N TYR A 177 7.64 -5.36 -9.48
CA TYR A 177 8.84 -5.05 -8.71
C TYR A 177 9.99 -6.02 -9.02
N LYS A 178 9.72 -7.34 -9.07
CA LYS A 178 10.70 -8.38 -9.46
C LYS A 178 11.28 -8.10 -10.85
N LYS A 179 10.42 -7.82 -11.83
CA LYS A 179 10.86 -7.48 -13.20
C LYS A 179 11.70 -6.22 -13.24
N LEU A 180 11.35 -5.19 -12.47
CA LEU A 180 12.15 -3.97 -12.39
C LEU A 180 13.54 -4.25 -11.82
N LEU A 181 13.66 -5.06 -10.77
CA LEU A 181 14.95 -5.46 -10.22
C LEU A 181 15.82 -6.17 -11.28
N GLU A 182 15.24 -7.10 -12.04
CA GLU A 182 15.93 -7.78 -13.13
C GLU A 182 16.42 -6.81 -14.22
N HIS A 183 15.58 -5.86 -14.65
CA HIS A 183 15.95 -4.88 -15.68
C HIS A 183 17.00 -3.87 -15.19
N MET A 184 17.01 -3.57 -13.89
CA MET A 184 17.91 -2.58 -13.30
C MET A 184 19.24 -3.18 -12.83
N GLN A 185 19.38 -4.51 -12.78
CA GLN A 185 20.55 -5.20 -12.22
C GLN A 185 21.89 -4.75 -12.85
N ASP A 186 21.88 -4.49 -14.15
CA ASP A 186 23.06 -4.05 -14.92
C ASP A 186 22.99 -2.59 -15.34
N PHE A 187 21.98 -1.84 -14.89
CA PHE A 187 21.82 -0.43 -15.25
C PHE A 187 22.86 0.42 -14.53
N ARG A 188 23.86 0.90 -15.29
CA ARG A 188 24.90 1.82 -14.83
C ARG A 188 25.04 2.95 -15.85
N ILE A 189 25.16 4.19 -15.35
CA ILE A 189 25.42 5.40 -16.14
C ILE A 189 26.77 5.96 -15.72
#